data_AF-X0ULG1-F1
#
_entry.id   AF-X0ULG1-F1
#
_cell.length_a   1.000
_cell.length_b   1.000
_cell.length_c   1.000
_cell.angle_alpha   90.00
_cell.angle_beta   90.00
_cell.angle_gamma   90.00
#
_symmetry.space_group_name_H-M   'P 1'
#
loop_
_entity.id
_entity.type
_entity.pdbx_description
1 polymer ?
#
loop_
_entity_poly.entity_id
_entity_poly.type
_entity_poly.pdbx_seq_one_letter_code
_entity_poly.pdbx_strand_id
1 'polypeptide(L)'
;MKNKIRRICLMSGPGGGKSITSNSVRSQLAFKGYDIELVEEVIKDWTYYGRSPQSCDSYSLQGKQMEKEDIRLRSGVDLIVSDSPLFLQYFYAWYHKASMQQAMMFAT
;
A
#
# COMPACT_ATOMS: atom_id res chain seq x y z
N MET A 1 -9.42 -8.22 -25.59
CA MET A 1 -8.04 -7.94 -25.10
C MET A 1 -8.12 -7.91 -23.57
N LYS A 2 -7.25 -8.63 -22.84
CA LYS A 2 -7.19 -8.48 -21.37
C LYS A 2 -6.68 -7.07 -21.07
N ASN A 3 -7.44 -6.27 -20.30
CA ASN A 3 -6.98 -4.95 -19.87
C ASN A 3 -5.63 -5.10 -19.14
N LYS A 4 -4.69 -4.22 -19.49
CA LYS A 4 -3.35 -4.23 -18.90
C LYS A 4 -3.47 -3.75 -17.45
N ILE A 5 -3.24 -4.66 -16.50
CA ILE A 5 -3.16 -4.39 -15.07
C ILE A 5 -2.07 -3.33 -14.84
N ARG A 6 -2.44 -2.19 -14.24
CA ARG A 6 -1.54 -1.07 -13.96
C ARG A 6 -1.64 -0.67 -12.49
N ARG A 7 -0.49 -0.41 -11.87
CA ARG A 7 -0.37 0.03 -10.47
C ARG A 7 0.45 1.32 -10.40
N ILE A 8 0.01 2.27 -9.60
CA ILE A 8 0.80 3.44 -9.17
C ILE A 8 1.17 3.20 -7.72
N CYS A 9 2.45 2.95 -7.47
CA CYS A 9 2.97 2.66 -6.15
C CYS A 9 3.71 3.89 -5.62
N LEU A 10 3.22 4.51 -4.56
CA LEU A 10 3.91 5.65 -3.94
C LEU A 10 4.89 5.15 -2.87
N MET A 11 6.12 5.64 -2.95
CA MET A 11 7.22 5.24 -2.06
C MET A 11 7.80 6.47 -1.37
N SER A 12 7.82 6.45 -0.04
CA SER A 12 8.39 7.49 0.81
C SER A 12 8.39 6.99 2.27
N GLY A 13 9.17 7.63 3.13
CA GLY A 13 9.17 7.38 4.57
C GLY A 13 7.82 7.65 5.25
N PRO A 14 7.64 7.24 6.52
CA PRO A 14 6.49 7.68 7.33
C PRO A 14 6.48 9.23 7.39
N GLY A 15 5.29 9.82 7.37
CA GLY A 15 5.13 11.29 7.33
C GLY A 15 5.51 11.99 6.01
N GLY A 16 6.10 11.30 5.03
CA GLY A 16 6.54 11.87 3.76
C GLY A 16 5.44 12.18 2.73
N GLY A 17 4.19 12.32 3.16
CA GLY A 17 3.08 12.78 2.29
C GLY A 17 2.42 11.72 1.39
N LYS A 18 2.81 10.43 1.45
CA LYS A 18 2.29 9.37 0.57
C LYS A 18 0.76 9.34 0.48
N SER A 19 0.08 9.31 1.62
CA SER A 19 -1.38 9.22 1.72
C SER A 19 -2.08 10.46 1.12
N ILE A 20 -1.47 11.64 1.21
CA ILE A 20 -2.00 12.87 0.64
C ILE A 20 -1.82 12.84 -0.88
N THR A 21 -0.62 12.46 -1.33
CA THR A 21 -0.31 12.35 -2.75
C THR A 21 -1.14 11.24 -3.43
N SER A 22 -1.37 10.10 -2.79
CA SER A 22 -2.18 9.00 -3.38
C SER A 22 -3.62 9.44 -3.58
N ASN A 23 -4.22 10.11 -2.59
CA ASN A 23 -5.55 10.70 -2.70
C ASN A 23 -5.63 11.76 -3.80
N SER A 24 -4.63 12.63 -3.90
CA SER A 24 -4.56 13.64 -4.95
C SER A 24 -4.46 13.01 -6.34
N VAL A 25 -3.58 12.02 -6.53
CA VAL A 25 -3.42 11.28 -7.79
C VAL A 25 -4.72 10.57 -8.18
N ARG A 26 -5.35 9.86 -7.24
CA ARG A 26 -6.65 9.20 -7.44
C ARG A 26 -7.69 10.21 -7.92
N SER A 27 -7.83 11.32 -7.21
CA SER A 27 -8.84 12.34 -7.51
C SER A 27 -8.61 12.97 -8.88
N GLN A 28 -7.37 13.36 -9.20
CA GLN A 28 -7.04 13.97 -10.49
C GLN A 28 -7.27 13.03 -11.68
N LEU A 29 -6.97 11.73 -11.52
CA LEU A 29 -7.19 10.75 -12.58
C LEU A 29 -8.67 10.38 -12.73
N ALA A 30 -9.41 10.29 -11.61
CA ALA A 30 -10.86 10.11 -11.65
C ALA A 30 -11.56 11.27 -12.38
N PHE A 31 -11.17 12.53 -12.12
CA PHE A 31 -11.70 13.69 -12.85
C PHE A 31 -11.35 13.69 -14.35
N LYS A 32 -10.31 12.97 -14.75
CA LYS A 32 -9.94 12.76 -16.17
C LYS A 32 -10.65 11.57 -16.82
N GLY A 33 -11.55 10.90 -16.10
CA GLY A 33 -12.35 9.78 -16.60
C GLY A 33 -11.66 8.42 -16.53
N TYR A 34 -10.55 8.28 -15.78
CA TYR A 34 -9.95 6.97 -15.53
C TYR A 34 -10.71 6.22 -14.44
N ASP A 35 -10.97 4.93 -14.67
CA ASP A 35 -11.43 4.01 -13.63
C ASP A 35 -10.24 3.68 -12.70
N ILE A 36 -10.20 4.35 -11.54
CA ILE A 36 -9.08 4.30 -10.61
C ILE A 36 -9.52 4.15 -9.17
N GLU A 37 -8.96 3.13 -8.52
CA GLU A 37 -9.21 2.84 -7.11
C GLU A 37 -7.98 3.12 -6.24
N LEU A 38 -8.23 3.56 -5.01
CA LEU A 38 -7.19 3.71 -3.99
C LEU A 38 -7.18 2.47 -3.09
N VAL A 39 -5.99 1.92 -2.90
CA VAL A 39 -5.73 0.85 -1.96
C VAL A 39 -5.05 1.45 -0.74
N GLU A 40 -5.84 1.65 0.31
CA GLU A 40 -5.35 2.14 1.59
C GLU A 40 -4.60 1.05 2.36
N GLU A 41 -3.50 1.47 2.97
CA GLU A 41 -2.66 0.69 3.86
C GLU A 41 -3.43 -0.04 4.97
N VAL A 42 -3.26 -1.36 5.04
CA VAL A 42 -3.91 -2.22 6.04
C VAL A 42 -3.50 -1.87 7.48
N ILE A 43 -2.25 -1.46 7.71
CA ILE A 43 -1.76 -1.24 9.08
C ILE A 43 -2.31 0.05 9.73
N LYS A 44 -2.85 1.00 8.96
CA LYS A 44 -3.44 2.23 9.52
C LYS A 44 -4.55 1.95 10.52
N ASP A 45 -5.37 0.92 10.28
CA ASP A 45 -6.41 0.55 11.22
C ASP A 45 -5.83 0.14 12.59
N TRP A 46 -4.66 -0.50 12.59
CA TRP A 46 -4.00 -0.98 13.82
C TRP A 46 -3.39 0.16 14.63
N THR A 47 -2.96 1.24 13.98
CA THR A 47 -2.43 2.40 14.70
C THR A 47 -3.52 3.10 15.50
N TYR A 48 -4.76 3.16 15.01
CA TYR A 48 -5.89 3.68 15.78
C TYR A 48 -6.20 2.89 17.05
N TYR A 49 -5.97 1.57 17.03
CA TYR A 49 -6.13 0.71 18.21
C TYR A 49 -4.90 0.69 19.13
N GLY A 50 -3.83 1.43 18.81
CA GLY A 50 -2.57 1.39 19.56
C GLY A 50 -1.89 0.02 19.49
N ARG A 51 -2.15 -0.77 18.44
CA ARG A 51 -1.56 -2.10 18.25
C ARG A 51 -0.35 -2.03 17.32
N SER A 52 0.82 -2.35 17.86
CA SER A 52 2.03 -2.54 17.05
C SER A 52 2.11 -3.97 16.50
N PRO A 53 2.62 -4.18 15.27
CA PRO A 53 2.89 -5.52 14.75
C PRO A 53 3.88 -6.28 15.63
N GLN A 54 3.60 -7.56 15.87
CA GLN A 54 4.51 -8.45 16.59
C GLN A 54 4.83 -9.71 15.79
N SER A 55 6.05 -10.23 15.93
CA SER A 55 6.47 -11.52 15.37
C SER A 55 6.09 -11.67 13.88
N CYS A 56 5.14 -12.55 13.55
CA CYS A 56 4.73 -12.85 12.17
C CYS A 56 3.60 -11.95 11.65
N ASP A 57 3.12 -10.97 12.42
CA ASP A 57 2.05 -10.05 11.99
C ASP A 57 2.39 -9.32 10.69
N SER A 58 3.67 -8.99 10.46
CA SER A 58 4.10 -8.34 9.22
C SER A 58 3.83 -9.18 7.97
N TYR A 59 3.90 -10.51 8.06
CA TYR A 59 3.56 -11.39 6.93
C TYR A 59 2.05 -11.41 6.69
N SER A 60 1.25 -11.47 7.76
CA SER A 60 -0.21 -11.41 7.66
C SER A 60 -0.67 -10.09 7.05
N LEU A 61 -0.10 -8.97 7.49
CA LEU A 61 -0.41 -7.64 7.00
C LEU A 61 0.02 -7.45 5.54
N GLN A 62 1.19 -7.98 5.14
CA GLN A 62 1.58 -8.03 3.72
C GLN A 62 0.60 -8.85 2.87
N GLY A 63 0.19 -10.03 3.35
CA GLY A 63 -0.80 -10.86 2.69
C GLY A 63 -2.13 -10.13 2.49
N LYS A 64 -2.62 -9.47 3.54
CA LYS A 64 -3.85 -8.66 3.47
C LYS A 64 -3.74 -7.48 2.52
N GLN A 65 -2.57 -6.82 2.47
CA GLN A 65 -2.31 -5.74 1.52
C GLN A 65 -2.38 -6.27 0.07
N MET A 66 -1.74 -7.40 -0.20
CA MET A 66 -1.78 -8.06 -1.52
C MET A 66 -3.19 -8.46 -1.91
N GLU A 67 -3.94 -9.04 -0.98
CA GLU A 67 -5.33 -9.44 -1.20
C GLU A 67 -6.20 -8.22 -1.55
N LYS A 68 -6.07 -7.11 -0.79
CA LYS A 68 -6.76 -5.85 -1.09
C LYS A 68 -6.45 -5.36 -2.51
N GLU A 69 -5.18 -5.38 -2.93
CA GLU A 69 -4.77 -4.99 -4.28
C GLU A 69 -5.33 -5.94 -5.35
N ASP A 70 -5.24 -7.25 -5.13
CA ASP A 70 -5.66 -8.30 -6.08
C ASP A 70 -7.17 -8.25 -6.34
N ILE A 71 -7.99 -8.07 -5.30
CA ILE A 71 -9.46 -7.94 -5.43
C ILE A 71 -9.83 -6.82 -6.41
N ARG A 72 -9.18 -5.65 -6.29
CA ARG A 72 -9.46 -4.46 -7.12
C ARG A 72 -8.95 -4.62 -8.54
N LEU A 73 -7.82 -5.30 -8.70
CA LEU A 73 -7.29 -5.60 -10.03
C LEU A 73 -8.13 -6.64 -10.77
N ARG A 74 -8.75 -7.57 -10.05
CA ARG A 74 -9.63 -8.60 -10.64
C ARG A 74 -11.05 -8.10 -10.88
N SER A 75 -11.50 -7.06 -10.19
CA SER A 75 -12.84 -6.49 -10.40
C SER A 75 -12.98 -5.72 -11.72
N GLY A 76 -11.90 -5.56 -12.48
CA GLY A 76 -11.91 -4.92 -13.80
C GLY A 76 -11.46 -3.47 -13.81
N VAL A 77 -10.97 -2.95 -12.68
CA VAL A 77 -10.45 -1.58 -12.58
C VAL A 77 -9.23 -1.41 -13.46
N ASP A 78 -9.17 -0.30 -14.21
CA ASP A 78 -8.08 -0.01 -15.14
C ASP A 78 -6.75 0.31 -14.42
N LEU A 79 -6.83 0.89 -13.23
CA LEU A 79 -5.70 1.42 -12.48
C LEU A 79 -5.93 1.36 -10.97
N ILE A 80 -4.90 0.96 -10.21
CA ILE A 80 -4.90 1.13 -8.75
C ILE A 80 -3.79 2.07 -8.30
N VAL A 81 -4.03 2.81 -7.22
CA VAL A 81 -3.01 3.56 -6.48
C VAL A 81 -2.81 2.87 -5.14
N SER A 82 -1.57 2.51 -4.79
CA SER A 82 -1.21 1.90 -3.51
C SER A 82 -0.26 2.83 -2.76
N ASP A 83 -0.59 3.14 -1.50
CA ASP A 83 0.22 3.99 -0.61
C ASP A 83 1.19 3.18 0.28
N SER A 84 1.11 1.85 0.20
CA SER A 84 1.89 0.88 0.97
C SER A 84 2.27 -0.35 0.11
N PRO A 85 2.90 -0.13 -1.06
CA PRO A 85 3.27 -1.23 -1.95
C PRO A 85 4.22 -2.20 -1.25
N LEU A 86 4.09 -3.50 -1.51
CA LEU A 86 4.97 -4.54 -0.91
C LEU A 86 6.46 -4.20 -0.97
N PHE A 87 6.89 -3.61 -2.08
CA PHE A 87 8.28 -3.26 -2.31
C PHE A 87 8.81 -2.23 -1.30
N LEU A 88 7.94 -1.37 -0.76
CA LEU A 88 8.29 -0.41 0.28
C LEU A 88 8.70 -1.12 1.59
N GLN A 89 8.07 -2.26 1.92
CA GLN A 89 8.45 -3.01 3.12
C GLN A 89 9.81 -3.68 2.96
N TYR A 90 10.11 -4.21 1.77
CA TYR A 90 11.43 -4.73 1.46
C TYR A 90 12.51 -3.64 1.59
N PHE A 91 12.20 -2.44 1.09
CA PHE A 91 13.09 -1.29 1.23
C PHE A 91 13.33 -0.92 2.70
N TYR A 92 12.30 -0.89 3.55
CA TYR A 92 12.48 -0.63 4.99
C TYR A 92 13.32 -1.71 5.67
N ALA A 93 13.08 -2.99 5.38
CA ALA A 93 13.88 -4.08 5.93
C ALA A 93 15.37 -3.90 5.59
N TRP A 94 15.66 -3.63 4.31
CA TRP A 94 17.01 -3.41 3.82
C TRP A 94 17.67 -2.16 4.41
N TYR A 95 16.97 -1.03 4.41
CA TYR A 95 17.48 0.26 4.90
C TYR A 95 17.79 0.22 6.40
N HIS A 96 16.91 -0.38 7.20
CA HIS A 96 17.08 -0.51 8.65
C HIS A 96 17.93 -1.72 9.07
N LYS A 97 18.44 -2.52 8.12
CA LYS A 97 19.15 -3.78 8.38
C LYS A 97 18.38 -4.69 9.34
N ALA A 98 17.07 -4.71 9.17
CA ALA A 98 16.13 -5.38 10.05
C ALA A 98 15.50 -6.59 9.35
N SER A 99 14.95 -7.50 10.14
CA SER A 99 14.18 -8.61 9.58
C SER A 99 12.89 -8.10 8.91
N MET A 100 12.34 -8.88 7.97
CA MET A 100 11.04 -8.53 7.35
C MET A 100 9.90 -8.43 8.38
N GLN A 101 10.03 -9.12 9.51
CA GLN A 101 9.14 -9.07 10.67
C GLN A 101 9.16 -7.72 11.38
N GLN A 102 10.24 -6.96 11.23
CA GLN A 102 10.43 -5.65 11.85
C GLN A 102 10.19 -4.51 10.86
N ALA A 103 10.33 -4.78 9.55
CA ALA A 103 10.20 -3.80 8.48
C ALA A 103 8.93 -2.95 8.55
N MET A 104 7.83 -3.59 8.93
CA MET A 104 6.52 -2.95 9.01
C MET A 104 6.40 -1.95 10.17
N MET A 105 7.19 -2.09 11.23
CA MET A 105 7.24 -1.10 12.31
C MET A 105 7.85 0.24 11.86
N PHE A 106 8.62 0.24 10.78
CA PHE A 106 9.21 1.47 10.22
C PHE A 106 8.31 2.12 9.15
N ALA A 107 7.25 1.42 8.73
CA ALA A 107 6.32 1.90 7.71
C ALA A 107 5.20 2.78 8.27
N THR A 108 4.81 2.54 9.53
CA THR A 108 3.86 3.32 10.34
C THR A 108 4.49 4.58 10.91
#